data_AF-A0A2V9I9U4-F1
#
_entry.id   AF-A0A2V9I9U4-F1
#
_cell.length_a   1.000
_cell.length_b   1.000
_cell.length_c   1.000
_cell.angle_alpha   90.00
_cell.angle_beta   90.00
_cell.angle_gamma   90.00
#
_symmetry.space_group_name_H-M   'P 1'
#
loop_
_entity.id
_entity.type
_entity.pdbx_description
1 polymer ?
#
loop_
_entity_poly.entity_id
_entity_poly.type
_entity_poly.pdbx_seq_one_letter_code
_entity_poly.pdbx_strand_id
1 'polypeptide(L)' 'MMVRTAPGNAHSLGVVLDAARWPEVLGTVAGDDTVFVLLRNPRAGKKVLRRIEELMA' A
#
# COMPACT_ATOMS: atom_id res chain seq x y z
N MET A 1 6.79 -1.14 -4.49
CA MET A 1 5.98 -2.38 -4.44
C MET A 1 4.65 -2.07 -5.10
N MET A 2 4.07 -2.98 -5.87
CA MET A 2 2.75 -2.78 -6.48
C MET A 2 1.72 -3.66 -5.77
N VAL A 3 0.58 -3.08 -5.41
CA VAL A 3 -0.55 -3.78 -4.80
C VAL A 3 -1.76 -3.63 -5.72
N ARG A 4 -2.43 -4.74 -6.00
CA ARG A 4 -3.65 -4.77 -6.81
C ARG A 4 -4.86 -4.69 -5.89
N THR A 5 -5.86 -3.91 -6.29
CA THR A 5 -7.16 -3.80 -5.63
C THR A 5 -8.25 -4.27 -6.59
N ALA A 6 -9.49 -4.33 -6.13
CA ALA A 6 -10.63 -4.34 -7.05
C ALA A 6 -10.64 -3.04 -7.90
N PRO A 7 -11.28 -3.05 -9.10
CA PRO A 7 -11.41 -1.86 -9.93
C PRO A 7 -11.99 -0.66 -9.15
N GLY A 8 -11.43 0.53 -9.34
CA GLY A 8 -11.84 1.76 -8.66
C GLY A 8 -11.43 1.90 -7.19
N ASN A 9 -10.82 0.88 -6.56
CA ASN A 9 -10.54 0.89 -5.12
C ASN A 9 -9.11 1.32 -4.74
N ALA A 10 -8.23 1.61 -5.69
CA ALA A 10 -6.83 1.92 -5.37
C ALA A 10 -6.70 3.20 -4.52
N HIS A 11 -7.51 4.23 -4.78
CA HIS A 11 -7.52 5.45 -3.98
C HIS A 11 -7.97 5.19 -2.52
N SER A 12 -8.98 4.34 -2.32
CA SER A 12 -9.45 3.96 -0.97
C SER A 12 -8.32 3.30 -0.16
N LEU A 13 -7.57 2.38 -0.78
CA LEU A 13 -6.40 1.79 -0.14
C LEU A 13 -5.30 2.84 0.12
N GLY A 14 -5.05 3.74 -0.83
CA GLY A 14 -4.09 4.84 -0.68
C GLY A 14 -4.35 5.68 0.57
N VAL A 15 -5.61 6.10 0.80
CA VAL A 15 -6.00 6.86 2.00
C VAL A 15 -5.71 6.09 3.28
N VAL A 16 -6.00 4.79 3.32
CA VAL A 16 -5.70 3.94 4.49
C VAL A 16 -4.20 3.84 4.74
N LEU A 17 -3.40 3.65 3.69
CA LEU A 17 -1.94 3.56 3.80
C LEU A 17 -1.31 4.87 4.27
N ASP A 18 -1.77 6.00 3.75
CA ASP A 18 -1.29 7.32 4.15
C ASP A 18 -1.64 7.62 5.62
N ALA A 19 -2.83 7.20 6.07
CA ALA A 19 -3.26 7.33 7.46
C ALA A 19 -2.46 6.43 8.42
N ALA A 20 -2.02 5.26 7.96
CA ALA A 20 -1.31 4.28 8.79
C ALA A 20 0.10 4.75 9.23
N ARG A 21 0.70 5.72 8.52
CA ARG A 21 2.00 6.33 8.84
C ARG A 21 3.11 5.31 9.16
N TRP A 22 3.15 4.20 8.43
CA TRP A 22 4.16 3.18 8.64
C TRP A 22 5.56 3.69 8.29
N PRO A 23 6.55 3.57 9.20
CA PRO A 23 7.90 4.11 8.98
C PRO A 23 8.63 3.47 7.78
N GLU A 24 8.20 2.29 7.37
CA GLU A 24 8.72 1.58 6.20
C GLU A 24 8.24 2.18 4.86
N VAL A 25 7.14 2.93 4.85
CA VAL A 25 6.52 3.52 3.65
C VAL A 25 6.92 5.00 3.56
N LEU A 26 7.50 5.38 2.42
CA LEU A 26 7.85 6.77 2.11
C LEU A 26 6.67 7.53 1.49
N GLY A 27 5.80 6.81 0.79
CA GLY A 27 4.61 7.38 0.15
C GLY A 27 3.93 6.38 -0.77
N THR A 28 2.77 6.77 -1.29
CA THR A 28 1.98 5.97 -2.20
C THR A 28 1.58 6.78 -3.45
N VAL A 29 1.33 6.08 -4.56
CA VAL A 29 0.66 6.62 -5.74
C VAL A 29 -0.44 5.65 -6.14
N ALA A 30 -1.68 6.09 -6.04
CA ALA A 30 -2.86 5.31 -6.42
C ALA A 30 -3.28 5.63 -7.87
N GLY A 31 -3.58 4.59 -8.63
CA GLY A 31 -4.29 4.67 -9.90
C GLY A 31 -5.75 4.24 -9.73
N ASP A 32 -6.26 3.42 -10.65
CA ASP A 32 -7.62 2.86 -10.58
C ASP A 32 -7.69 1.56 -9.76
N ASP A 33 -6.93 0.55 -10.17
CA ASP A 33 -6.93 -0.80 -9.59
C ASP A 33 -5.58 -1.21 -8.98
N THR A 34 -4.65 -0.25 -8.90
CA THR A 34 -3.26 -0.48 -8.49
C THR A 34 -2.74 0.67 -7.65
N VAL A 35 -2.05 0.33 -6.55
CA VAL A 35 -1.29 1.28 -5.73
C VAL A 35 0.20 0.95 -5.82
N PHE A 36 1.02 1.94 -6.18
CA PHE A 36 2.45 1.88 -6.02
C PHE A 36 2.83 2.38 -4.63
N VAL A 37 3.46 1.51 -3.84
CA VAL A 37 3.95 1.82 -2.49
C VAL A 37 5.47 1.96 -2.54
N LEU A 38 5.98 3.15 -2.25
CA LEU A 38 7.41 3.42 -2.15
C LEU A 38 7.89 3.06 -0.75
N LEU A 39 8.86 2.15 -0.66
CA LEU A 39 9.41 1.69 0.62
C LEU A 39 10.77 2.35 0.88
N ARG A 40 11.06 2.64 2.15
CA ARG A 40 12.37 3.16 2.59
C ARG A 40 13.50 2.12 2.40
N ASN A 41 13.17 0.83 2.51
CA ASN A 41 14.10 -0.27 2.32
C ASN A 41 13.39 -1.44 1.61
N PRO A 42 13.95 -2.00 0.52
CA PRO A 42 13.37 -3.15 -0.18
C PRO A 42 13.07 -4.36 0.72
N ARG A 43 13.86 -4.56 1.79
CA ARG A 43 13.68 -5.67 2.75
C ARG A 43 12.36 -5.58 3.54
N ALA A 44 11.75 -4.41 3.63
CA ALA A 44 10.48 -4.22 4.32
C ALA A 44 9.26 -4.75 3.53
N GLY A 45 9.42 -5.09 2.25
CA GLY A 45 8.31 -5.45 1.36
C GLY A 45 7.39 -6.53 1.92
N LYS A 46 7.95 -7.66 2.40
CA LYS A 46 7.15 -8.76 2.97
C LYS A 46 6.34 -8.33 4.20
N LYS A 47 6.93 -7.51 5.07
CA LYS A 47 6.28 -7.01 6.29
C LYS A 47 5.12 -6.08 5.94
N VAL A 48 5.34 -5.14 5.02
CA VAL A 48 4.31 -4.20 4.58
C VAL A 48 3.19 -4.94 3.86
N LEU A 49 3.51 -5.88 2.96
CA LEU A 49 2.51 -6.65 2.23
C LEU A 49 1.57 -7.41 3.17
N ARG A 50 2.11 -8.09 4.19
CA ARG A 50 1.28 -8.80 5.19
C ARG A 50 0.30 -7.86 5.90
N ARG A 51 0.75 -6.68 6.31
CA ARG A 51 -0.13 -5.69 6.95
C ARG A 51 -1.22 -5.20 6.00
N ILE A 52 -0.93 -5.10 4.70
CA ILE A 52 -1.93 -4.71 3.69
C ILE A 52 -2.96 -5.82 3.51
N GLU A 53 -2.53 -7.09 3.47
CA GLU A 53 -3.43 -8.25 3.42
C GLU A 53 -4.37 -8.28 4.63
N GLU A 54 -3.87 -7.96 5.83
CA GLU A 54 -4.67 -7.84 7.06
C GLU A 54 -5.72 -6.71 7.01
N LEU A 55 -5.50 -5.67 6.20
CA LEU A 55 -6.45 -4.55 6.00
C LEU A 55 -7.50 -4.81 4.92
N MET A 56 -7.25 -5.80 4.05
CA MET A 56 -8.16 -6.17 2.95
C MET A 56 -9.03 -7.38 3.28
N ALA A 57 -8.78 -8.04 4.42
CA ALA A 57 -9.60 -9.09 4.99
C ALA A 57 -10.83 -8.51 5.70
#